data_AF-A0A2N9M0H1-F1
#
_entry.id   AF-A0A2N9M0H1-F1
#
_cell.length_a   1.000
_cell.length_b   1.000
_cell.length_c   1.000
_cell.angle_alpha   90.00
_cell.angle_beta   90.00
_cell.angle_gamma   90.00
#
_symmetry.space_group_name_H-M   'P 1'
#
loop_
_entity.id
_entity.type
_entity.pdbx_description
1 polymer ?
#
loop_
_entity_poly.entity_id
_entity_poly.type
_entity_poly.pdbx_seq_one_letter_code
_entity_poly.pdbx_strand_id
1 'polypeptide(L)'
;MSGLSRIGVAIDTDLLNKFDRLIEKRGYTNRSEAFRDLIRDELVEQTWESPDSQVVGTVTLVYDHHVRMLNEKLTGIQHDFHHSILSTLHVHLDHDNCLEVLVVRGKSAAVRKVSDALISTKGVKHGTLTITTSGAELK
;
A
#
# COMPACT_ATOMS: atom_id res chain seq x y z
N MET A 1 -23.83 -14.92 5.44
CA MET A 1 -23.85 -15.71 4.20
C MET A 1 -23.52 -14.75 3.06
N SER A 2 -22.35 -14.85 2.44
CA SER A 2 -22.07 -14.06 1.23
C SER A 2 -22.68 -14.79 0.03
N GLY A 3 -23.66 -14.16 -0.60
CA GLY A 3 -24.20 -14.64 -1.88
C GLY A 3 -23.24 -14.25 -3.00
N LEU A 4 -22.98 -15.16 -3.94
CA LEU A 4 -22.28 -14.82 -5.18
C LEU A 4 -23.30 -14.37 -6.23
N SER A 5 -23.17 -13.14 -6.70
CA SER A 5 -23.95 -12.63 -7.84
C SER A 5 -23.25 -13.00 -9.15
N ARG A 6 -23.99 -13.62 -10.09
CA ARG A 6 -23.49 -13.94 -11.43
C ARG A 6 -23.94 -12.85 -12.40
N ILE A 7 -22.98 -12.21 -13.04
CA ILE A 7 -23.22 -11.17 -14.05
C ILE A 7 -22.67 -11.62 -15.40
N GLY A 8 -23.32 -11.20 -16.49
CA GLY A 8 -22.79 -11.31 -17.84
C GLY A 8 -22.16 -9.98 -18.25
N VAL A 9 -20.94 -10.01 -18.79
CA VAL A 9 -20.23 -8.81 -19.26
C VAL A 9 -19.82 -9.06 -20.71
N ALA A 10 -20.13 -8.11 -21.59
CA ALA A 10 -19.64 -8.11 -22.96
C ALA A 10 -18.27 -7.43 -23.01
N ILE A 11 -17.28 -8.13 -23.56
CA ILE A 11 -15.90 -7.64 -23.69
C ILE A 11 -15.43 -7.99 -25.10
N ASP A 12 -14.70 -7.07 -25.72
CA ASP A 12 -14.03 -7.33 -26.99
C ASP A 12 -13.17 -8.60 -26.93
N THR A 13 -13.25 -9.43 -27.98
CA THR A 13 -12.59 -10.75 -28.00
C THR A 13 -11.07 -10.63 -27.86
N ASP A 14 -10.45 -9.65 -28.53
CA ASP A 14 -9.01 -9.47 -28.47
C ASP A 14 -8.56 -8.95 -27.11
N LEU A 15 -9.36 -8.09 -26.49
CA LEU A 15 -9.13 -7.64 -25.12
C LEU A 15 -9.25 -8.79 -24.11
N LEU A 16 -10.28 -9.64 -24.24
CA LEU A 16 -10.46 -10.81 -23.38
C LEU A 16 -9.29 -11.79 -23.51
N ASN A 17 -8.81 -12.04 -24.73
CA ASN A 17 -7.65 -12.90 -24.99
C ASN A 17 -6.36 -12.33 -24.35
N LYS A 18 -6.16 -11.02 -24.40
CA LYS A 18 -5.02 -10.37 -23.71
C LYS A 18 -5.14 -10.50 -22.19
N PHE A 19 -6.35 -10.34 -21.66
CA PHE A 19 -6.62 -10.50 -20.24
C PHE A 19 -6.35 -11.93 -19.77
N ASP A 20 -6.80 -12.94 -20.51
CA ASP A 20 -6.55 -14.35 -20.20
C ASP A 20 -5.06 -14.67 -20.07
N ARG A 21 -4.25 -14.22 -21.04
CA ARG A 21 -2.79 -14.39 -21.00
C ARG A 21 -2.16 -13.70 -19.80
N LEU A 22 -2.67 -12.51 -19.43
CA LEU A 22 -2.19 -11.77 -18.27
C LEU A 22 -2.49 -12.53 -16.97
N ILE A 23 -3.72 -13.02 -16.79
CA ILE A 23 -4.12 -13.66 -15.55
C ILE A 23 -3.47 -15.04 -15.37
N GLU A 24 -3.24 -15.77 -16.48
CA GLU A 24 -2.48 -17.02 -16.46
C GLU A 24 -1.03 -16.77 -16.02
N LYS A 25 -0.37 -15.74 -16.58
CA LYS A 25 0.98 -15.35 -16.17
C LYS A 25 1.05 -14.90 -14.69
N ARG A 26 -0.02 -14.32 -14.17
CA ARG A 26 -0.14 -13.91 -12.75
C ARG A 26 -0.56 -15.06 -11.82
N GLY A 27 -0.83 -16.25 -12.34
CA GLY A 27 -1.16 -17.44 -11.55
C GLY A 27 -2.61 -17.54 -11.08
N TYR A 28 -3.53 -16.77 -11.66
CA TYR A 28 -4.95 -16.86 -11.31
C TYR A 28 -5.56 -18.17 -11.82
N THR A 29 -6.48 -18.74 -11.02
CA THR A 29 -7.15 -19.99 -11.36
C THR A 29 -8.36 -19.80 -12.28
N ASN A 30 -8.99 -18.63 -12.24
CA ASN A 30 -10.16 -18.31 -13.04
C ASN A 30 -10.35 -16.79 -13.20
N ARG A 31 -11.08 -16.39 -14.26
CA ARG A 31 -11.39 -14.98 -14.54
C ARG A 31 -12.14 -14.28 -13.41
N SER A 32 -13.02 -14.99 -12.70
CA SER A 32 -13.85 -14.37 -11.65
C SER A 32 -13.02 -13.93 -10.43
N GLU A 33 -11.88 -14.57 -10.17
CA GLU A 33 -10.92 -14.15 -9.16
C GLU A 33 -10.18 -12.90 -9.61
N ALA A 34 -9.62 -12.92 -10.83
CA ALA A 34 -8.94 -11.75 -11.39
C ALA A 34 -9.84 -10.52 -11.52
N PHE A 35 -11.10 -10.69 -11.92
CA PHE A 35 -12.08 -9.58 -11.95
C PHE A 35 -12.43 -9.08 -10.55
N ARG A 36 -12.57 -9.97 -9.56
CA ARG A 36 -12.83 -9.54 -8.17
C ARG A 36 -11.67 -8.72 -7.63
N ASP A 37 -10.44 -9.13 -7.89
CA ASP A 37 -9.27 -8.39 -7.42
C ASP A 37 -9.14 -7.06 -8.16
N LEU A 38 -9.37 -7.02 -9.48
CA LEU A 38 -9.40 -5.76 -10.22
C LEU A 38 -10.48 -4.79 -9.70
N ILE A 39 -11.68 -5.29 -9.41
CA ILE A 39 -12.76 -4.47 -8.82
C ILE A 39 -12.37 -4.00 -7.42
N ARG A 40 -11.79 -4.86 -6.59
CA ARG A 40 -11.34 -4.47 -5.24
C ARG A 40 -10.25 -3.42 -5.31
N ASP A 41 -9.25 -3.60 -6.16
CA ASP A 41 -8.15 -2.67 -6.34
C ASP A 41 -8.68 -1.29 -6.74
N GLU A 42 -9.61 -1.22 -7.69
CA GLU A 42 -10.27 0.02 -8.11
C GLU A 42 -11.09 0.67 -6.99
N LEU A 43 -11.91 -0.11 -6.26
CA LEU A 43 -12.71 0.41 -5.13
C LEU A 43 -11.81 0.92 -4.00
N VAL A 44 -10.69 0.23 -3.79
CA VAL A 44 -9.67 0.62 -2.83
C VAL A 44 -9.02 1.93 -3.25
N GLU A 45 -8.59 2.11 -4.51
CA GLU A 45 -8.08 3.39 -5.01
C GLU A 45 -9.07 4.55 -4.80
N GLN A 46 -10.36 4.36 -5.13
CA GLN A 46 -11.40 5.39 -4.91
C GLN A 46 -11.60 5.75 -3.44
N THR A 47 -11.53 4.76 -2.53
CA THR A 47 -11.73 4.99 -1.09
C THR A 47 -10.74 6.03 -0.54
N TRP A 48 -9.56 6.15 -1.13
CA TRP A 48 -8.50 7.03 -0.63
C TRP A 48 -8.55 8.46 -1.16
N GLU A 49 -9.41 8.74 -2.14
CA GLU A 49 -9.61 10.09 -2.70
C GLU A 49 -10.24 11.02 -1.65
N SER A 50 -11.06 10.48 -0.75
CA SER A 50 -11.61 11.24 0.37
C SER A 50 -10.59 11.38 1.51
N PRO A 51 -10.26 12.62 1.94
CA PRO A 51 -9.31 12.87 3.03
C PRO A 51 -9.69 12.21 4.37
N ASP A 52 -10.98 12.00 4.60
CA ASP A 52 -11.54 11.50 5.86
C ASP A 52 -11.72 9.97 5.92
N SER A 53 -11.54 9.28 4.80
CA SER A 53 -11.65 7.82 4.74
C SER A 53 -10.64 7.14 5.66
N GLN A 54 -11.09 6.09 6.35
CA GLN A 54 -10.21 5.26 7.18
C GLN A 54 -9.45 4.28 6.30
N VAL A 55 -8.13 4.36 6.33
CA VAL A 55 -7.24 3.53 5.51
C VAL A 55 -6.20 2.82 6.35
N VAL A 56 -5.63 1.76 5.79
CA VAL A 56 -4.46 1.04 6.31
C VAL A 56 -3.41 1.03 5.22
N GLY A 57 -2.13 1.00 5.55
CA GLY A 57 -1.10 0.92 4.53
C GLY A 57 0.27 0.60 5.09
N THR A 58 1.25 0.66 4.22
CA THR A 58 2.67 0.55 4.56
C THR A 58 3.45 1.68 3.93
N VAL A 59 4.35 2.29 4.72
CA VAL A 59 5.41 3.17 4.20
C VAL A 59 6.69 2.35 4.17
N THR A 60 7.24 2.12 2.97
CA THR A 60 8.51 1.42 2.81
C THR A 60 9.60 2.42 2.51
N LEU A 61 10.67 2.43 3.29
CA LEU A 61 11.82 3.31 3.18
C LEU A 61 13.09 2.49 2.90
N VAL A 62 13.99 3.04 2.10
CA VAL A 62 15.38 2.59 1.98
C VAL A 62 16.29 3.77 2.26
N TYR A 63 17.25 3.60 3.17
CA TYR A 63 18.15 4.67 3.54
C TYR A 63 19.49 4.16 4.06
N ASP A 64 20.48 5.04 4.11
CA ASP A 64 21.81 4.76 4.65
C ASP A 64 21.88 5.16 6.12
N HIS A 65 22.15 4.19 7.01
CA HIS A 65 22.12 4.43 8.45
C HIS A 65 23.37 5.13 8.99
N HIS A 66 24.42 5.29 8.18
CA HIS A 66 25.57 6.14 8.53
C HIS A 66 25.28 7.63 8.33
N VAL A 67 24.19 7.99 7.64
CA VAL A 67 23.78 9.39 7.49
C VAL A 67 23.48 9.97 8.87
N ARG A 68 24.29 10.94 9.27
CA ARG A 68 24.23 11.57 10.59
C ARG A 68 22.82 12.09 10.89
N MET A 69 22.31 11.77 12.09
CA MET A 69 20.99 12.14 12.61
C MET A 69 19.79 11.52 11.86
N LEU A 70 19.97 10.72 10.82
CA LEU A 70 18.84 10.23 10.04
C LEU A 70 17.91 9.33 10.87
N ASN A 71 18.48 8.32 11.54
CA ASN A 71 17.71 7.41 12.40
C ASN A 71 16.94 8.16 13.49
N GLU A 72 17.60 9.11 14.16
CA GLU A 72 16.96 9.92 15.20
C GLU A 72 15.81 10.77 14.65
N LYS A 73 16.00 11.36 13.46
CA LYS A 73 14.96 12.17 12.81
C LYS A 73 13.78 11.31 12.37
N LEU A 74 14.03 10.15 11.76
CA LEU A 74 12.98 9.21 11.38
C LEU A 74 12.21 8.73 12.62
N THR A 75 12.92 8.33 13.68
CA THR A 75 12.31 7.91 14.96
C THR A 75 11.48 9.04 15.57
N GLY A 76 11.97 10.28 15.53
CA GLY A 76 11.23 11.46 16.00
C GLY A 76 9.92 11.66 15.26
N ILE A 77 9.94 11.60 13.91
CA ILE A 77 8.71 11.64 13.10
C ILE A 77 7.79 10.48 13.49
N GLN A 78 8.32 9.26 13.66
CA GLN A 78 7.50 8.12 14.05
C GLN A 78 6.81 8.33 15.41
N HIS A 79 7.48 8.95 16.37
CA HIS A 79 6.91 9.30 17.67
C HIS A 79 5.84 10.40 17.57
N ASP A 80 6.07 11.43 16.76
CA ASP A 80 5.08 12.50 16.53
C ASP A 80 3.79 11.96 15.91
N PHE A 81 3.89 10.89 15.10
CA PHE A 81 2.77 10.23 14.43
C PHE A 81 2.41 8.86 15.03
N HIS A 82 2.71 8.61 16.31
CA HIS A 82 2.49 7.30 16.96
C HIS A 82 1.03 6.81 16.93
N HIS A 83 0.04 7.70 16.81
CA HIS A 83 -1.36 7.31 16.64
C HIS A 83 -1.68 6.72 15.27
N SER A 84 -0.86 7.02 14.25
CA SER A 84 -1.04 6.54 12.88
C SER A 84 -0.08 5.40 12.52
N ILE A 85 0.99 5.18 13.28
CA ILE A 85 1.97 4.11 13.04
C ILE A 85 1.71 2.98 14.04
N LEU A 86 1.39 1.80 13.51
CA LEU A 86 1.06 0.62 14.32
C LEU A 86 2.31 -0.17 14.70
N SER A 87 3.25 -0.31 13.77
CA SER A 87 4.48 -1.07 13.95
C SER A 87 5.47 -0.75 12.86
N THR A 88 6.75 -0.99 13.16
CA THR A 88 7.84 -0.80 12.20
C THR A 88 8.69 -2.06 12.13
N LEU A 89 8.98 -2.53 10.92
CA LEU A 89 9.94 -3.59 10.64
C LEU A 89 11.21 -2.96 10.07
N HIS A 90 12.36 -3.28 10.67
CA HIS A 90 13.67 -2.83 10.21
C HIS A 90 14.51 -4.03 9.74
N VAL A 91 15.14 -3.91 8.58
CA VAL A 91 16.00 -4.95 7.99
C VAL A 91 17.30 -4.31 7.51
N HIS A 92 18.44 -4.85 7.96
CA HIS A 92 19.74 -4.50 7.38
C HIS A 92 19.90 -5.20 6.04
N LEU A 93 19.97 -4.43 4.95
CA LEU A 93 20.17 -4.97 3.59
C LEU A 93 21.64 -5.29 3.34
N ASP A 94 22.52 -4.41 3.82
CA ASP A 94 23.96 -4.54 3.75
C ASP A 94 24.62 -3.70 4.86
N HIS A 95 25.93 -3.48 4.78
CA HIS A 95 26.69 -2.71 5.77
C HIS A 95 26.21 -1.26 5.92
N ASP A 96 25.64 -0.65 4.87
CA ASP A 96 25.28 0.77 4.87
C ASP A 96 23.76 0.97 4.82
N ASN A 97 23.03 0.09 4.13
CA ASN A 97 21.63 0.28 3.79
C ASN A 97 20.68 -0.49 4.72
N CYS A 98 19.60 0.20 5.09
CA CYS A 98 18.47 -0.35 5.81
C CYS A 98 17.20 -0.25 4.96
N LEU A 99 16.35 -1.27 5.05
CA LEU A 99 14.96 -1.25 4.65
C LEU A 99 14.10 -1.10 5.90
N GLU A 100 13.17 -0.17 5.88
CA GLU A 100 12.20 0.01 6.96
C GLU A 100 10.78 -0.05 6.39
N VAL A 101 9.89 -0.84 6.99
CA VAL A 101 8.48 -0.96 6.59
C VAL A 101 7.61 -0.59 7.78
N LEU A 102 6.93 0.55 7.69
CA LEU A 102 6.06 1.08 8.72
C LEU A 102 4.60 0.76 8.37
N VAL A 103 3.92 0.01 9.22
CA VAL A 103 2.48 -0.25 9.09
C VAL A 103 1.73 0.96 9.64
N VAL A 104 0.86 1.56 8.82
CA VAL A 104 0.13 2.78 9.15
C VAL A 104 -1.38 2.58 9.06
N ARG A 105 -2.13 3.30 9.90
CA ARG A 105 -3.60 3.31 9.91
C ARG A 105 -4.12 4.68 10.32
N GLY A 106 -5.20 5.13 9.70
CA GLY A 106 -5.92 6.33 10.12
C GLY A 106 -6.66 6.99 8.96
N LYS A 107 -6.99 8.28 9.11
CA LYS A 107 -7.54 9.07 8.01
C LYS A 107 -6.55 9.15 6.84
N SER A 108 -7.03 9.03 5.61
CA SER A 108 -6.22 9.13 4.37
C SER A 108 -5.26 10.33 4.41
N ALA A 109 -5.75 11.52 4.81
CA ALA A 109 -4.91 12.71 4.92
C ALA A 109 -3.79 12.60 5.98
N ALA A 110 -4.07 11.97 7.13
CA ALA A 110 -3.07 11.78 8.18
C ALA A 110 -2.00 10.76 7.75
N VAL A 111 -2.42 9.67 7.10
CA VAL A 111 -1.53 8.63 6.56
C VAL A 111 -0.62 9.20 5.46
N ARG A 112 -1.16 10.01 4.55
CA ARG A 112 -0.37 10.73 3.55
C ARG A 112 0.62 11.68 4.20
N LYS A 113 0.17 12.49 5.17
CA LYS A 113 1.02 13.45 5.88
C LYS A 113 2.23 12.78 6.57
N VAL A 114 2.03 11.67 7.29
CA VAL A 114 3.14 10.95 7.92
C VAL A 114 4.08 10.34 6.88
N SER A 115 3.52 9.78 5.80
CA SER A 115 4.32 9.21 4.73
C SER A 115 5.18 10.27 4.03
N ASP A 116 4.60 11.41 3.67
CA ASP A 116 5.32 12.51 3.03
C ASP A 116 6.45 13.03 3.94
N ALA A 117 6.21 13.14 5.26
CA ALA A 117 7.23 13.55 6.22
C ALA A 117 8.40 12.56 6.30
N LEU A 118 8.11 11.26 6.31
CA LEU A 118 9.13 10.20 6.32
C LEU A 118 9.91 10.18 5.00
N ILE A 119 9.21 10.10 3.86
CA ILE A 119 9.82 9.97 2.53
C ILE A 119 10.66 11.20 2.16
N SER A 120 10.21 12.41 2.51
CA SER A 120 10.94 13.65 2.23
C SER A 120 12.11 13.92 3.18
N THR A 121 12.35 13.06 4.17
CA THR A 121 13.46 13.23 5.10
C THR A 121 14.80 13.08 4.39
N LYS A 122 15.60 14.15 4.37
CA LYS A 122 16.95 14.16 3.80
C LYS A 122 17.78 12.98 4.32
N GLY A 123 18.22 12.10 3.41
CA GLY A 123 18.96 10.88 3.73
C GLY A 123 18.18 9.60 3.38
N VAL A 124 16.86 9.69 3.24
CA VAL A 124 16.05 8.65 2.62
C VAL A 124 16.39 8.57 1.13
N LYS A 125 16.83 7.38 0.67
CA LYS A 125 17.20 7.11 -0.72
C LYS A 125 15.96 6.82 -1.56
N HIS A 126 15.02 6.07 -1.00
CA HIS A 126 13.77 5.73 -1.64
C HIS A 126 12.67 5.59 -0.59
N GLY A 127 11.45 5.96 -0.95
CA GLY A 127 10.30 5.81 -0.10
C GLY A 127 9.03 5.65 -0.94
N THR A 128 8.13 4.75 -0.52
CA THR A 128 6.84 4.56 -1.16
C THR A 128 5.73 4.34 -0.13
N LEU A 129 4.55 4.86 -0.43
CA LEU A 129 3.33 4.61 0.31
C LEU A 129 2.47 3.63 -0.48
N THR A 130 2.16 2.50 0.13
CA THR A 130 1.13 1.60 -0.37
C THR A 130 -0.03 1.64 0.61
N ILE A 131 -1.15 2.20 0.17
CA ILE A 131 -2.38 2.18 0.95
C ILE A 131 -3.16 0.91 0.56
N THR A 132 -4.05 0.47 1.44
CA THR A 132 -5.02 -0.59 1.24
C THR A 132 -6.24 -0.31 2.11
N THR A 133 -7.22 -1.21 2.10
CA THR A 133 -8.42 -1.13 2.91
C THR A 133 -8.26 -1.89 4.23
N SER A 134 -9.02 -1.46 5.25
CA SER A 134 -9.19 -2.24 6.47
C SER A 134 -9.99 -3.54 6.26
N GLY A 135 -10.58 -3.73 5.07
CA GLY A 135 -11.45 -4.85 4.72
C GLY A 135 -12.90 -4.67 5.21
N ALA A 136 -13.20 -3.63 5.99
CA ALA A 136 -14.55 -3.38 6.51
C ALA A 136 -15.58 -3.09 5.39
N GLU A 137 -15.13 -2.46 4.30
CA GLU A 137 -16.00 -1.99 3.20
C GLU A 137 -16.06 -2.96 2.00
N LEU A 138 -15.27 -4.04 2.01
CA LEU A 138 -15.22 -5.03 0.92
C LEU A 138 -16.20 -6.21 1.09
N LYS A 139 -17.35 -5.98 1.74
CA LYS A 139 -18.36 -7.04 1.96
C LYS A 139 -19.12 -7.41 0.69
#